data_AF-A0A918XZQ7-F1
#
_entry.id   AF-A0A918XZQ7-F1
#
_cell.length_a   1.000
_cell.length_b   1.000
_cell.length_c   1.000
_cell.angle_alpha   90.00
_cell.angle_beta   90.00
_cell.angle_gamma   90.00
#
_symmetry.space_group_name_H-M   'P 1'
#
loop_
_entity.id
_entity.type
_entity.pdbx_description
1 polymer ?
#
loop_
_entity_poly.entity_id
_entity_poly.type
_entity_poly.pdbx_seq_one_letter_code
_entity_poly.pdbx_strand_id
1 'polypeptide(L)'
;MVNRQAAAMGHPQLATDTSRVRRWIDMGEIPRDPVPRVLAALFTERLGRVVTIEDLGLVRHGRTGKRQGDGNVDHPDGVPWAPEQTAAVLTEFTGMDLMLNRRGLVGAGAALTAGSALSAAMHDWLHTDPTLKADAPELDHPLHADPAGLDRYDAAPVGSQEIEELERSVEVFRAWDAARGGGLQRKAVVGQLNEVGGMLAYRHPPHLQRRLWGVAANLAVLAGWMSHDVGLEPTAQKYFVIAAHAAREGGDRPRAGEALSRAARQMVHLGRPDEALDLMKLAQSGSGDALQPRTKAMFHTIEAWAQASMGKGQAMRRTLGQAEDLFVSDRGEAEPLDWMQTFKDEDLYGMQALAYRTLAEFDPDAAAHAQHYAQKALALRIDGRERSKIFDHLSMASACFIADDPEQAAGYARLALMAMGSNSSRRTWDRLREMYRLTAEYATYPKIHELREEIQLALPGMKVRSAGAAPA
;
A
#
# COMPACT_ATOMS: atom_id res chain seq x y z
N MET A 1 -27.39 -6.89 -16.21
CA MET A 1 -26.73 -5.94 -15.28
C MET A 1 -25.88 -4.93 -16.02
N VAL A 2 -24.93 -5.37 -16.86
CA VAL A 2 -24.08 -4.48 -17.69
C VAL A 2 -24.89 -3.43 -18.46
N ASN A 3 -25.95 -3.82 -19.18
CA ASN A 3 -26.77 -2.87 -19.95
C ASN A 3 -27.49 -1.83 -19.06
N ARG A 4 -27.88 -2.20 -17.83
CA ARG A 4 -28.49 -1.27 -16.87
C ARG A 4 -27.47 -0.25 -16.37
N GLN A 5 -26.25 -0.71 -16.06
CA GLN A 5 -25.16 0.16 -15.65
C GLN A 5 -24.73 1.08 -16.78
N ALA A 6 -24.65 0.57 -18.01
CA ALA A 6 -24.34 1.36 -19.20
C ALA A 6 -25.36 2.49 -19.40
N ALA A 7 -26.65 2.20 -19.27
CA ALA A 7 -27.70 3.22 -19.33
C ALA A 7 -27.55 4.27 -18.22
N ALA A 8 -27.27 3.86 -16.97
CA ALA A 8 -27.04 4.78 -15.85
C ALA A 8 -25.81 5.69 -16.07
N MET A 9 -24.79 5.19 -16.76
CA MET A 9 -23.58 5.93 -17.13
C MET A 9 -23.73 6.77 -18.42
N GLY A 10 -24.93 6.87 -19.00
CA GLY A 10 -25.18 7.68 -20.21
C GLY A 10 -24.93 6.96 -21.54
N HIS A 11 -24.86 5.62 -21.53
CA HIS A 11 -24.68 4.78 -22.72
C HIS A 11 -25.87 3.80 -22.92
N PRO A 12 -27.11 4.28 -23.11
CA PRO A 12 -28.30 3.43 -23.26
C PRO A 12 -28.29 2.55 -24.54
N GLN A 13 -27.50 2.91 -25.54
CA GLN A 13 -27.31 2.16 -26.79
C GLN A 13 -26.51 0.87 -26.61
N LEU A 14 -25.92 0.64 -25.43
CA LEU A 14 -25.09 -0.52 -25.18
C LEU A 14 -25.95 -1.77 -24.90
N ALA A 15 -26.02 -2.67 -25.87
CA ALA A 15 -26.67 -3.97 -25.73
C ALA A 15 -25.62 -5.09 -25.75
N THR A 16 -25.13 -5.47 -24.56
CA THR A 16 -24.31 -6.66 -24.35
C THR A 16 -25.21 -7.88 -24.13
N ASP A 17 -24.86 -9.00 -24.77
CA ASP A 17 -25.57 -10.27 -24.66
C ASP A 17 -24.65 -11.36 -24.06
N THR A 18 -25.22 -12.50 -23.69
CA THR A 18 -24.50 -13.63 -23.09
C THR A 18 -23.45 -14.23 -24.03
N SER A 19 -23.64 -14.13 -25.35
CA SER A 19 -22.71 -14.67 -26.35
C SER A 19 -21.45 -13.81 -26.47
N ARG A 20 -21.57 -12.48 -26.36
CA ARG A 20 -20.42 -11.55 -26.31
C ARG A 20 -19.64 -11.70 -25.03
N VAL A 21 -20.32 -11.79 -23.89
CA VAL A 21 -19.65 -12.03 -22.59
C VAL A 21 -18.89 -13.35 -22.63
N ARG A 22 -19.48 -14.39 -23.21
CA ARG A 22 -18.81 -15.68 -23.38
C ARG A 22 -17.56 -15.59 -24.27
N ARG A 23 -17.59 -14.79 -25.34
CA ARG A 23 -16.40 -14.53 -26.15
C ARG A 23 -15.29 -13.80 -25.38
N TRP A 24 -15.63 -12.88 -24.49
CA TRP A 24 -14.61 -12.22 -23.66
C TRP A 24 -13.94 -13.20 -22.71
N ILE A 25 -14.71 -14.09 -22.09
CA ILE A 25 -14.22 -15.06 -21.09
C ILE A 25 -13.49 -16.24 -21.77
N ASP A 26 -14.13 -16.88 -22.75
CA ASP A 26 -13.65 -18.14 -23.33
C ASP A 26 -12.61 -17.89 -24.44
N MET A 27 -12.74 -16.80 -25.20
CA MET A 27 -11.87 -16.50 -26.34
C MET A 27 -10.87 -15.37 -26.09
N GLY A 28 -10.93 -14.73 -24.90
CA GLY A 28 -10.07 -13.58 -24.58
C GLY A 28 -10.34 -12.33 -25.43
N GLU A 29 -11.52 -12.20 -26.05
CA GLU A 29 -11.86 -11.01 -26.82
C GLU A 29 -11.96 -9.77 -25.92
N ILE A 30 -11.25 -8.69 -26.27
CA ILE A 30 -11.30 -7.44 -25.50
C ILE A 30 -12.37 -6.50 -26.09
N PRO A 31 -13.44 -6.17 -25.34
CA PRO A 31 -14.51 -5.35 -25.86
C PRO A 31 -14.06 -3.92 -26.13
N ARG A 32 -14.77 -3.24 -27.05
CA ARG A 32 -14.50 -1.82 -27.36
C ARG A 32 -15.09 -0.90 -26.29
N ASP A 33 -14.55 0.30 -26.16
CA ASP A 33 -15.16 1.35 -25.36
C ASP A 33 -16.62 1.61 -25.75
N PRO A 34 -17.50 1.90 -24.78
CA PRO A 34 -17.24 2.13 -23.35
C PRO A 34 -17.38 0.87 -22.47
N VAL A 35 -17.44 -0.34 -23.05
CA VAL A 35 -17.74 -1.58 -22.30
C VAL A 35 -16.75 -1.88 -21.16
N PRO A 36 -15.41 -1.81 -21.35
CA PRO A 36 -14.48 -2.08 -20.26
C PRO A 36 -14.71 -1.16 -19.04
N ARG A 37 -15.02 0.12 -19.29
CA ARG A 37 -15.33 1.13 -18.26
C ARG A 37 -16.61 0.79 -17.49
N VAL A 38 -17.65 0.37 -18.20
CA VAL A 38 -18.92 -0.05 -17.58
C VAL A 38 -18.71 -1.30 -16.72
N LEU A 39 -17.90 -2.25 -17.17
CA LEU A 39 -17.57 -3.45 -16.40
C LEU A 39 -16.77 -3.10 -15.14
N ALA A 40 -15.73 -2.28 -15.26
CA ALA A 40 -14.93 -1.81 -14.12
C ALA A 40 -15.81 -1.12 -13.06
N ALA A 41 -16.70 -0.20 -13.46
CA ALA A 41 -17.64 0.46 -12.55
C ALA A 41 -18.63 -0.52 -11.90
N LEU A 42 -19.20 -1.45 -12.70
CA LEU A 42 -20.13 -2.45 -12.20
C LEU A 42 -19.47 -3.38 -11.16
N PHE A 43 -18.26 -3.87 -11.44
CA PHE A 43 -17.53 -4.72 -10.51
C PHE A 43 -17.05 -3.94 -9.28
N THR A 44 -16.68 -2.67 -9.43
CA THR A 44 -16.34 -1.80 -8.31
C THR A 44 -17.52 -1.70 -7.33
N GLU A 45 -18.71 -1.35 -7.84
CA GLU A 45 -19.94 -1.27 -7.03
C GLU A 45 -20.28 -2.61 -6.36
N ARG A 46 -20.18 -3.73 -7.10
CA ARG A 46 -20.60 -5.05 -6.60
C ARG A 46 -19.62 -5.69 -5.64
N LEU A 47 -18.32 -5.40 -5.77
CA LEU A 47 -17.28 -5.94 -4.90
C LEU A 47 -16.95 -5.02 -3.72
N GLY A 48 -17.43 -3.77 -3.72
CA GLY A 48 -17.16 -2.81 -2.66
C GLY A 48 -15.68 -2.41 -2.56
N ARG A 49 -14.91 -2.59 -3.65
CA ARG A 49 -13.51 -2.20 -3.80
C ARG A 49 -13.29 -1.69 -5.21
N VAL A 50 -12.30 -0.83 -5.42
CA VAL A 50 -11.93 -0.40 -6.77
C VAL A 50 -11.51 -1.60 -7.63
N VAL A 51 -12.10 -1.67 -8.82
CA VAL A 51 -11.78 -2.63 -9.90
C VAL A 51 -11.54 -1.82 -11.15
N THR A 52 -10.31 -1.87 -11.67
CA THR A 52 -9.94 -1.16 -12.91
C THR A 52 -10.07 -2.06 -14.14
N ILE A 53 -9.85 -1.51 -15.34
CA ILE A 53 -9.93 -2.25 -16.61
C ILE A 53 -8.84 -3.34 -16.67
N GLU A 54 -7.70 -3.06 -16.05
CA GLU A 54 -6.51 -3.89 -15.94
C GLU A 54 -6.77 -5.07 -15.00
N ASP A 55 -7.46 -4.82 -13.87
CA ASP A 55 -7.88 -5.88 -12.95
C ASP A 55 -8.82 -6.89 -13.64
N LEU A 56 -9.51 -6.46 -14.71
CA LEU A 56 -10.37 -7.30 -15.54
C LEU A 56 -9.63 -7.91 -16.75
N GLY A 57 -8.35 -7.60 -16.95
CA GLY A 57 -7.56 -8.05 -18.09
C GLY A 57 -8.00 -7.48 -19.43
N LEU A 58 -8.75 -6.36 -19.45
CA LEU A 58 -9.35 -5.79 -20.66
C LEU A 58 -8.46 -4.71 -21.31
N VAL A 59 -7.14 -4.86 -21.22
CA VAL A 59 -6.16 -3.90 -21.75
C VAL A 59 -5.79 -4.28 -23.19
N ARG A 60 -5.97 -3.37 -24.14
CA ARG A 60 -5.48 -3.57 -25.50
C ARG A 60 -3.99 -3.25 -25.56
N HIS A 61 -3.14 -4.26 -25.54
CA HIS A 61 -1.77 -4.10 -26.04
C HIS A 61 -1.86 -3.81 -27.54
N GLY A 62 -1.40 -2.63 -27.97
CA GLY A 62 -1.39 -2.25 -29.38
C GLY A 62 -0.66 -3.32 -30.21
N ARG A 63 -1.32 -3.82 -31.26
CA ARG A 63 -0.69 -4.75 -32.22
C ARG A 63 0.53 -4.06 -32.83
N THR A 64 1.69 -4.66 -32.65
CA THR A 64 2.93 -4.35 -33.38
C THR A 64 2.68 -4.47 -34.88
N GLY A 65 2.36 -3.34 -35.52
CA GLY A 65 2.44 -3.24 -36.97
C GLY A 65 3.89 -3.43 -37.39
N LYS A 66 4.14 -4.33 -38.34
CA LYS A 66 5.43 -4.50 -39.03
C LYS A 66 6.02 -3.12 -39.37
N ARG A 67 7.06 -2.70 -38.64
CA ARG A 67 7.90 -1.56 -38.99
C ARG A 67 8.85 -2.03 -40.10
N GLN A 68 8.70 -1.50 -41.30
CA GLN A 68 9.84 -1.39 -42.22
C GLN A 68 10.87 -0.48 -41.56
N GLY A 69 12.14 -0.89 -41.65
CA GLY A 69 13.24 -0.34 -40.86
C GLY A 69 13.45 1.15 -41.07
N ASP A 70 13.62 1.87 -39.96
CA ASP A 70 14.84 2.62 -39.73
C ASP A 70 15.01 2.86 -38.22
N GLY A 71 16.27 2.89 -37.77
CA GLY A 71 16.68 2.73 -36.38
C GLY A 71 16.35 3.91 -35.46
N ASN A 72 15.24 3.81 -34.72
CA ASN A 72 15.15 4.38 -33.37
C ASN A 72 14.27 3.48 -32.50
N VAL A 73 14.86 2.97 -31.41
CA VAL A 73 14.21 2.05 -30.47
C VAL A 73 13.32 2.86 -29.52
N ASP A 74 12.19 3.32 -30.00
CA ASP A 74 11.10 3.78 -29.14
C ASP A 74 10.29 2.56 -28.72
N HIS A 75 10.37 2.21 -27.43
CA HIS A 75 9.50 1.21 -26.81
C HIS A 75 8.04 1.70 -26.84
N PRO A 76 7.08 0.89 -27.34
CA PRO A 76 5.68 1.32 -27.49
C PRO A 76 4.94 1.55 -26.17
N ASP A 77 5.54 1.16 -25.04
CA ASP A 77 5.02 1.35 -23.68
C ASP A 77 5.61 2.60 -22.98
N GLY A 78 6.51 3.34 -23.66
CA GLY A 78 7.23 4.48 -23.13
C GLY A 78 6.52 5.82 -23.30
N VAL A 79 5.21 5.91 -23.03
CA VAL A 79 4.58 7.24 -22.95
C VAL A 79 5.13 7.93 -21.70
N PRO A 80 5.75 9.12 -21.80
CA PRO A 80 6.29 9.79 -20.63
C PRO A 80 5.15 10.19 -19.71
N TRP A 81 5.10 9.60 -18.53
CA TRP A 81 4.15 9.94 -17.47
C TRP A 81 4.26 11.43 -17.14
N ALA A 82 3.21 12.20 -17.42
CA ALA A 82 3.17 13.64 -17.22
C ALA A 82 2.55 14.00 -15.84
N PRO A 83 2.94 15.12 -15.20
CA PRO A 83 2.37 15.55 -13.92
C PRO A 83 0.84 15.66 -13.94
N GLU A 84 0.29 16.18 -15.04
CA GLU A 84 -1.16 16.32 -15.28
C GLU A 84 -1.86 14.95 -15.30
N GLN A 85 -1.17 13.90 -15.77
CA GLN A 85 -1.68 12.53 -15.75
C GLN A 85 -1.70 11.99 -14.31
N THR A 86 -0.71 12.28 -13.47
CA THR A 86 -0.71 11.88 -12.05
C THR A 86 -1.93 12.44 -11.31
N ALA A 87 -2.25 13.72 -11.51
CA ALA A 87 -3.36 14.38 -10.82
C ALA A 87 -4.71 13.81 -11.27
N ALA A 88 -4.87 13.58 -12.57
CA ALA A 88 -6.06 12.94 -13.13
C ALA A 88 -6.24 11.50 -12.60
N VAL A 89 -5.17 10.70 -12.61
CA VAL A 89 -5.16 9.32 -12.09
C VAL A 89 -5.56 9.28 -10.62
N LEU A 90 -4.98 10.17 -9.80
CA LEU A 90 -5.27 10.27 -8.37
C LEU A 90 -6.74 10.63 -8.12
N THR A 91 -7.26 11.66 -8.80
CA THR A 91 -8.66 12.11 -8.65
C THR A 91 -9.65 11.05 -9.13
N GLU A 92 -9.37 10.40 -10.26
CA GLU A 92 -10.21 9.32 -10.77
C GLU A 92 -10.25 8.13 -9.80
N PHE A 93 -9.08 7.67 -9.35
CA PHE A 93 -8.96 6.50 -8.48
C PHE A 93 -9.64 6.73 -7.12
N THR A 94 -9.44 7.91 -6.52
CA THR A 94 -10.10 8.28 -5.26
C THR A 94 -11.62 8.45 -5.43
N GLY A 95 -12.08 9.02 -6.55
CA GLY A 95 -13.49 9.14 -6.87
C GLY A 95 -14.18 7.78 -7.09
N MET A 96 -13.48 6.82 -7.69
CA MET A 96 -13.94 5.42 -7.79
C MET A 96 -14.05 4.76 -6.41
N ASP A 97 -13.04 4.95 -5.55
CA ASP A 97 -13.01 4.33 -4.23
C ASP A 97 -14.10 4.87 -3.29
N LEU A 98 -14.43 6.16 -3.41
CA LEU A 98 -15.52 6.81 -2.67
C LEU A 98 -16.90 6.61 -3.31
N MET A 99 -16.97 6.03 -4.51
CA MET A 99 -18.21 5.91 -5.31
C MET A 99 -18.87 7.26 -5.63
N LEU A 100 -18.08 8.34 -5.72
CA LEU A 100 -18.56 9.70 -6.03
C LEU A 100 -18.86 9.84 -7.53
N ASN A 101 -18.09 9.17 -8.39
CA ASN A 101 -18.22 9.26 -9.85
C ASN A 101 -19.31 8.31 -10.40
N ARG A 102 -20.60 8.66 -10.25
CA ARG A 102 -21.72 7.94 -10.89
C ARG A 102 -21.95 8.32 -12.37
N ARG A 103 -21.26 9.34 -12.88
CA ARG A 103 -21.35 9.83 -14.26
C ARG A 103 -19.94 10.02 -14.85
N GLY A 104 -19.64 9.34 -15.96
CA GLY A 104 -18.56 9.70 -16.90
C GLY A 104 -17.10 9.52 -16.42
N LEU A 105 -16.55 8.31 -16.62
CA LEU A 105 -15.21 7.88 -16.15
C LEU A 105 -14.07 8.11 -17.18
N VAL A 106 -13.28 9.19 -17.22
CA VAL A 106 -12.27 9.38 -18.30
C VAL A 106 -10.85 8.90 -17.94
N GLY A 107 -10.46 7.71 -18.40
CA GLY A 107 -9.16 7.50 -19.05
C GLY A 107 -7.91 7.09 -18.24
N ALA A 108 -7.92 6.99 -16.91
CA ALA A 108 -6.68 6.70 -16.15
C ALA A 108 -6.32 5.21 -15.97
N GLY A 109 -7.16 4.27 -16.43
CA GLY A 109 -6.98 2.84 -16.18
C GLY A 109 -5.60 2.31 -16.57
N ALA A 110 -5.13 2.63 -17.78
CA ALA A 110 -3.90 2.07 -18.34
C ALA A 110 -2.61 2.44 -17.58
N ALA A 111 -2.68 3.42 -16.68
CA ALA A 111 -1.52 4.00 -16.01
C ALA A 111 -1.14 3.28 -14.69
N LEU A 112 -2.09 2.62 -14.02
CA LEU A 112 -1.89 2.05 -12.67
C LEU A 112 -1.59 0.54 -12.64
N THR A 113 -0.93 0.00 -13.67
CA THR A 113 -0.68 -1.45 -13.79
C THR A 113 0.09 -1.99 -12.59
N ALA A 114 -0.41 -2.98 -11.85
CA ALA A 114 0.37 -3.71 -10.84
C ALA A 114 0.92 -4.99 -11.47
N GLY A 115 2.21 -4.99 -11.86
CA GLY A 115 2.89 -6.15 -12.45
C GLY A 115 4.35 -5.87 -12.80
N SER A 116 5.09 -6.87 -13.29
CA SER A 116 6.52 -6.73 -13.65
C SER A 116 6.78 -5.65 -14.72
N ALA A 117 5.80 -5.35 -15.56
CA ALA A 117 5.84 -4.22 -16.51
C ALA A 117 5.90 -2.85 -15.81
N LEU A 118 5.30 -2.73 -14.62
CA LEU A 118 5.39 -1.54 -13.78
C LEU A 118 6.81 -1.36 -13.23
N SER A 119 7.54 -2.44 -12.92
CA SER A 119 8.90 -2.31 -12.39
C SER A 119 9.84 -1.62 -13.40
N ALA A 120 9.78 -1.99 -14.69
CA ALA A 120 10.58 -1.35 -15.73
C ALA A 120 10.13 0.10 -16.01
N ALA A 121 8.81 0.33 -16.14
CA ALA A 121 8.26 1.66 -16.39
C ALA A 121 8.48 2.62 -15.20
N MET A 122 8.32 2.14 -13.96
CA MET A 122 8.63 2.91 -12.77
C MET A 122 10.13 3.09 -12.56
N HIS A 123 10.98 2.13 -12.96
CA HIS A 123 12.43 2.30 -12.91
C HIS A 123 12.84 3.47 -13.81
N ASP A 124 12.50 3.41 -15.10
CA ASP A 124 12.82 4.46 -16.06
C ASP A 124 12.24 5.82 -15.64
N TRP A 125 11.01 5.81 -15.12
CA TRP A 125 10.37 7.00 -14.59
C TRP A 125 11.09 7.55 -13.35
N LEU A 126 11.39 6.75 -12.33
CA LEU A 126 12.11 7.22 -11.12
C LEU A 126 13.47 7.84 -11.45
N HIS A 127 14.14 7.33 -12.48
CA HIS A 127 15.45 7.82 -12.93
C HIS A 127 15.39 9.01 -13.88
N THR A 128 14.22 9.35 -14.42
CA THR A 128 14.03 10.57 -15.20
C THR A 128 13.85 11.77 -14.26
N ASP A 129 14.50 12.91 -14.52
CA ASP A 129 14.33 14.12 -13.70
C ASP A 129 13.14 14.96 -14.18
N PRO A 130 12.10 15.21 -13.36
CA PRO A 130 10.98 16.07 -13.74
C PRO A 130 11.42 17.54 -13.90
N THR A 131 12.50 17.98 -13.25
CA THR A 131 12.98 19.37 -13.34
C THR A 131 13.52 19.72 -14.73
N LEU A 132 14.09 18.74 -15.45
CA LEU A 132 14.60 18.93 -16.81
C LEU A 132 13.49 19.13 -17.86
N LYS A 133 12.24 18.75 -17.55
CA LYS A 133 11.09 18.97 -18.45
C LYS A 133 10.42 20.33 -18.27
N ALA A 134 10.58 20.98 -17.11
CA ALA A 134 10.05 22.32 -16.87
C ALA A 134 10.72 23.39 -17.75
N ASP A 135 11.92 23.10 -18.28
CA ASP A 135 12.71 24.00 -19.13
C ASP A 135 12.51 23.77 -20.65
N ALA A 136 11.63 22.85 -21.06
CA ALA A 136 11.29 22.67 -22.47
C ALA A 136 10.35 23.80 -22.95
N PRO A 137 10.59 24.42 -24.12
CA PRO A 137 9.69 25.44 -24.65
C PRO A 137 8.35 24.80 -25.05
N GLU A 138 7.32 25.00 -24.24
CA GLU A 138 5.94 24.63 -24.58
C GLU A 138 5.37 25.63 -25.60
N LEU A 139 4.99 25.12 -26.77
CA LEU A 139 4.26 25.87 -27.79
C LEU A 139 2.82 26.12 -27.31
N ASP A 140 2.38 27.38 -27.38
CA ASP A 140 1.07 27.90 -26.98
C ASP A 140 -0.10 26.94 -27.22
N HIS A 141 -0.70 26.44 -26.13
CA HIS A 141 -2.09 25.99 -26.14
C HIS A 141 -2.94 27.03 -25.40
N PRO A 142 -3.87 27.73 -26.08
CA PRO A 142 -4.62 28.81 -25.47
C PRO A 142 -5.60 28.29 -24.43
N LEU A 143 -5.58 28.96 -23.28
CA LEU A 143 -6.52 28.86 -22.17
C LEU A 143 -7.98 28.91 -22.68
N HIS A 144 -8.67 27.78 -22.59
CA HIS A 144 -10.13 27.75 -22.57
C HIS A 144 -10.58 27.26 -21.19
N ALA A 145 -10.68 28.20 -20.26
CA ALA A 145 -11.57 28.06 -19.11
C ALA A 145 -13.00 28.30 -19.61
N ASP A 146 -13.85 27.27 -19.54
CA ASP A 146 -15.28 27.43 -19.72
C ASP A 146 -15.81 28.33 -18.56
N PRO A 147 -16.70 29.31 -18.79
CA PRO A 147 -17.12 30.23 -17.75
C PRO A 147 -17.87 29.48 -16.63
N ALA A 148 -17.35 29.64 -15.43
CA ALA A 148 -17.87 29.16 -14.16
C ALA A 148 -19.41 29.13 -14.07
N GLY A 149 -19.97 27.92 -14.09
CA GLY A 149 -21.10 27.62 -13.22
C GLY A 149 -20.56 27.60 -11.80
N LEU A 150 -20.93 28.58 -10.98
CA LEU A 150 -20.64 28.61 -9.54
C LEU A 150 -21.39 27.45 -8.85
N ASP A 151 -20.90 26.22 -8.99
CA ASP A 151 -21.16 25.18 -8.01
C ASP A 151 -20.11 25.34 -6.91
N ARG A 152 -20.56 25.63 -5.69
CA ARG A 152 -19.72 26.09 -4.57
C ARG A 152 -18.83 24.97 -3.98
N TYR A 153 -18.72 23.87 -4.71
CA TYR A 153 -18.11 22.59 -4.33
C TYR A 153 -17.07 22.08 -5.34
N ASP A 154 -16.79 22.82 -6.42
CA ASP A 154 -15.67 22.48 -7.31
C ASP A 154 -14.35 22.97 -6.73
N ALA A 155 -13.29 22.15 -6.84
CA ALA A 155 -11.97 22.48 -6.35
C ALA A 155 -11.50 23.82 -6.96
N ALA A 156 -10.94 24.70 -6.13
CA ALA A 156 -10.42 26.01 -6.52
C ALA A 156 -8.90 26.08 -6.29
N PRO A 157 -8.18 27.00 -6.97
CA PRO A 157 -6.78 27.26 -6.66
C PRO A 157 -6.58 27.62 -5.18
N VAL A 158 -5.51 27.11 -4.58
CA VAL A 158 -5.22 27.27 -3.14
C VAL A 158 -3.97 28.11 -2.88
N GLY A 159 -3.98 28.82 -1.75
CA GLY A 159 -2.84 29.60 -1.26
C GLY A 159 -2.03 28.84 -0.20
N SER A 160 -1.03 29.51 0.36
CA SER A 160 -0.15 28.94 1.40
C SER A 160 -0.93 28.51 2.65
N GLN A 161 -1.94 29.29 3.06
CA GLN A 161 -2.69 29.03 4.28
C GLN A 161 -3.56 27.77 4.15
N GLU A 162 -4.22 27.57 3.01
CA GLU A 162 -4.98 26.35 2.74
C GLU A 162 -4.06 25.12 2.71
N ILE A 163 -2.86 25.24 2.12
CA ILE A 163 -1.87 24.15 2.12
C ILE A 163 -1.40 23.83 3.55
N GLU A 164 -1.19 24.83 4.41
CA GLU A 164 -0.84 24.61 5.82
C GLU A 164 -1.94 23.89 6.62
N GLU A 165 -3.22 24.15 6.31
CA GLU A 165 -4.35 23.41 6.91
C GLU A 165 -4.37 21.94 6.42
N LEU A 166 -4.06 21.71 5.14
CA LEU A 166 -3.97 20.37 4.56
C LEU A 166 -2.80 19.57 5.16
N GLU A 167 -1.64 20.20 5.33
CA GLU A 167 -0.46 19.62 5.99
C GLU A 167 -0.80 19.23 7.45
N ARG A 168 -1.47 20.12 8.21
CA ARG A 168 -1.96 19.80 9.56
C ARG A 168 -2.97 18.65 9.57
N SER A 169 -3.85 18.58 8.58
CA SER A 169 -4.82 17.49 8.46
C SER A 169 -4.12 16.13 8.25
N VAL A 170 -3.01 16.09 7.50
CA VAL A 170 -2.17 14.90 7.37
C VAL A 170 -1.65 14.42 8.73
N GLU A 171 -1.18 15.32 9.59
CA GLU A 171 -0.69 14.97 10.93
C GLU A 171 -1.79 14.35 11.79
N VAL A 172 -2.99 14.93 11.75
CA VAL A 172 -4.18 14.39 12.45
C VAL A 172 -4.51 12.98 11.97
N PHE A 173 -4.56 12.76 10.66
CA PHE A 173 -4.82 11.43 10.11
C PHE A 173 -3.73 10.42 10.47
N ARG A 174 -2.46 10.83 10.50
CA ARG A 174 -1.34 9.98 10.91
C ARG A 174 -1.45 9.57 12.38
N ALA A 175 -1.79 10.51 13.26
CA ALA A 175 -2.01 10.22 14.68
C ALA A 175 -3.20 9.25 14.89
N TRP A 176 -4.27 9.40 14.11
CA TRP A 176 -5.41 8.47 14.15
C TRP A 176 -5.05 7.06 13.69
N ASP A 177 -4.30 6.90 12.59
CA ASP A 177 -3.83 5.58 12.13
C ASP A 177 -2.96 4.89 13.18
N ALA A 178 -2.05 5.64 13.81
CA ALA A 178 -1.15 5.11 14.85
C ALA A 178 -1.90 4.59 16.08
N ALA A 179 -3.00 5.27 16.48
CA ALA A 179 -3.72 4.97 17.70
C ALA A 179 -4.66 3.75 17.61
N ARG A 180 -5.41 3.59 16.51
CA ARG A 180 -6.53 2.62 16.44
C ARG A 180 -6.53 1.66 15.25
N GLY A 181 -5.57 1.83 14.33
CA GLY A 181 -5.59 1.15 13.03
C GLY A 181 -6.59 1.78 12.06
N GLY A 182 -6.21 1.81 10.80
CA GLY A 182 -6.68 2.78 9.82
C GLY A 182 -8.12 2.64 9.28
N GLY A 183 -8.83 1.57 9.63
CA GLY A 183 -10.05 1.20 8.93
C GLY A 183 -11.20 2.21 9.05
N LEU A 184 -11.39 2.79 10.24
CA LEU A 184 -12.55 3.62 10.55
C LEU A 184 -12.50 4.98 9.81
N GLN A 185 -11.31 5.59 9.69
CA GLN A 185 -11.14 6.93 9.10
C GLN A 185 -10.69 6.90 7.64
N ARG A 186 -10.54 5.72 7.03
CA ARG A 186 -10.07 5.56 5.65
C ARG A 186 -10.80 6.46 4.64
N LYS A 187 -12.14 6.52 4.71
CA LYS A 187 -12.93 7.33 3.77
C LYS A 187 -12.67 8.83 3.90
N ALA A 188 -12.36 9.32 5.10
CA ALA A 188 -12.01 10.72 5.31
C ALA A 188 -10.67 11.05 4.64
N VAL A 189 -9.67 10.18 4.80
CA VAL A 189 -8.36 10.34 4.14
C VAL A 189 -8.50 10.30 2.62
N VAL A 190 -9.28 9.35 2.08
CA VAL A 190 -9.52 9.26 0.64
C VAL A 190 -10.30 10.47 0.12
N GLY A 191 -11.25 11.00 0.89
CA GLY A 191 -11.98 12.24 0.59
C GLY A 191 -11.02 13.43 0.49
N GLN A 192 -10.17 13.63 1.49
CA GLN A 192 -9.18 14.70 1.47
C GLN A 192 -8.22 14.57 0.29
N LEU A 193 -7.79 13.34 -0.03
CA LEU A 193 -6.94 13.08 -1.18
C LEU A 193 -7.65 13.40 -2.50
N ASN A 194 -8.95 13.10 -2.62
CA ASN A 194 -9.75 13.45 -3.80
C ASN A 194 -9.84 14.96 -3.99
N GLU A 195 -10.08 15.72 -2.92
CA GLU A 195 -10.10 17.19 -2.94
C GLU A 195 -8.76 17.76 -3.38
N VAL A 196 -7.66 17.27 -2.80
CA VAL A 196 -6.29 17.67 -3.18
C VAL A 196 -6.00 17.33 -4.65
N GLY A 197 -6.50 16.19 -5.14
CA GLY A 197 -6.45 15.83 -6.55
C GLY A 197 -7.13 16.84 -7.46
N GLY A 198 -8.31 17.32 -7.07
CA GLY A 198 -9.02 18.39 -7.76
C GLY A 198 -8.25 19.72 -7.75
N MET A 199 -7.61 20.05 -6.62
CA MET A 199 -6.75 21.24 -6.53
C MET A 199 -5.54 21.12 -7.46
N LEU A 200 -4.90 19.95 -7.55
CA LEU A 200 -3.75 19.70 -8.42
C LEU A 200 -4.05 19.83 -9.93
N ALA A 201 -5.32 19.90 -10.33
CA ALA A 201 -5.71 20.17 -11.72
C ALA A 201 -5.41 21.63 -12.15
N TYR A 202 -5.19 22.54 -11.20
CA TYR A 202 -4.83 23.93 -11.48
C TYR A 202 -3.31 24.14 -11.38
N ARG A 203 -2.79 25.06 -12.20
CA ARG A 203 -1.38 25.50 -12.10
C ARG A 203 -1.20 26.42 -10.89
N HIS A 204 -0.27 26.08 -10.00
CA HIS A 204 0.12 26.89 -8.83
C HIS A 204 1.55 27.41 -8.97
N PRO A 205 1.94 28.46 -8.21
CA PRO A 205 3.35 28.84 -8.05
C PRO A 205 4.21 27.62 -7.67
N PRO A 206 5.44 27.47 -8.21
CA PRO A 206 6.23 26.25 -8.06
C PRO A 206 6.44 25.77 -6.62
N HIS A 207 6.58 26.71 -5.67
CA HIS A 207 6.74 26.38 -4.25
C HIS A 207 5.46 25.82 -3.62
N LEU A 208 4.28 26.30 -4.02
CA LEU A 208 2.98 25.77 -3.56
C LEU A 208 2.66 24.44 -4.24
N GLN A 209 2.94 24.32 -5.55
CA GLN A 209 2.72 23.09 -6.30
C GLN A 209 3.50 21.91 -5.67
N ARG A 210 4.77 22.12 -5.30
CA ARG A 210 5.59 21.08 -4.63
C ARG A 210 5.01 20.65 -3.28
N ARG A 211 4.57 21.61 -2.46
CA ARG A 211 3.95 21.32 -1.16
C ARG A 211 2.64 20.56 -1.32
N LEU A 212 1.79 20.96 -2.27
CA LEU A 212 0.52 20.29 -2.56
C LEU A 212 0.74 18.84 -3.04
N TRP A 213 1.74 18.60 -3.88
CA TRP A 213 2.18 17.24 -4.23
C TRP A 213 2.69 16.44 -3.03
N GLY A 214 3.41 17.09 -2.10
CA GLY A 214 3.80 16.50 -0.82
C GLY A 214 2.61 16.09 0.05
N VAL A 215 1.57 16.93 0.14
CA VAL A 215 0.30 16.59 0.82
C VAL A 215 -0.35 15.38 0.15
N ALA A 216 -0.47 15.38 -1.18
CA ALA A 216 -1.04 14.26 -1.94
C ALA A 216 -0.28 12.95 -1.67
N ALA A 217 1.05 12.97 -1.70
CA ALA A 217 1.89 11.81 -1.42
C ALA A 217 1.68 11.28 0.01
N ASN A 218 1.59 12.17 1.00
CA ASN A 218 1.35 11.77 2.38
C ASN A 218 -0.04 11.15 2.59
N LEU A 219 -1.09 11.77 2.07
CA LEU A 219 -2.45 11.25 2.11
C LEU A 219 -2.57 9.92 1.36
N ALA A 220 -1.92 9.76 0.20
CA ALA A 220 -1.92 8.51 -0.56
C ALA A 220 -1.23 7.37 0.19
N VAL A 221 -0.10 7.60 0.88
CA VAL A 221 0.51 6.57 1.74
C VAL A 221 -0.43 6.17 2.89
N LEU A 222 -1.10 7.14 3.53
CA LEU A 222 -2.08 6.86 4.57
C LEU A 222 -3.25 6.04 4.02
N ALA A 223 -3.83 6.43 2.89
CA ALA A 223 -4.89 5.69 2.21
C ALA A 223 -4.47 4.25 1.85
N GLY A 224 -3.20 4.07 1.43
CA GLY A 224 -2.60 2.76 1.18
C GLY A 224 -2.55 1.89 2.44
N TRP A 225 -1.98 2.42 3.53
CA TRP A 225 -1.91 1.72 4.82
C TRP A 225 -3.29 1.37 5.39
N MET A 226 -4.21 2.32 5.37
CA MET A 226 -5.58 2.12 5.85
C MET A 226 -6.32 1.08 5.00
N SER A 227 -6.08 1.05 3.68
CA SER A 227 -6.63 0.03 2.77
C SER A 227 -6.05 -1.36 3.06
N HIS A 228 -4.75 -1.46 3.31
CA HIS A 228 -4.09 -2.70 3.71
C HIS A 228 -4.61 -3.19 5.06
N ASP A 229 -4.84 -2.28 6.02
CA ASP A 229 -5.41 -2.60 7.33
C ASP A 229 -6.81 -3.23 7.26
N VAL A 230 -7.62 -2.89 6.25
CA VAL A 230 -8.95 -3.50 6.06
C VAL A 230 -8.96 -4.66 5.07
N GLY A 231 -7.79 -5.04 4.52
CA GLY A 231 -7.63 -6.14 3.56
C GLY A 231 -8.03 -5.80 2.12
N LEU A 232 -8.06 -4.51 1.75
CA LEU A 232 -8.26 -4.06 0.37
C LEU A 232 -6.91 -4.02 -0.36
N GLU A 233 -6.29 -5.18 -0.52
CA GLU A 233 -4.90 -5.30 -0.98
C GLU A 233 -4.61 -4.67 -2.35
N PRO A 234 -5.42 -4.90 -3.40
CA PRO A 234 -5.18 -4.27 -4.71
C PRO A 234 -5.32 -2.75 -4.63
N THR A 235 -6.25 -2.26 -3.82
CA THR A 235 -6.46 -0.83 -3.62
C THR A 235 -5.29 -0.19 -2.88
N ALA A 236 -4.76 -0.87 -1.85
CA ALA A 236 -3.61 -0.42 -1.09
C ALA A 236 -2.37 -0.27 -1.98
N GLN A 237 -2.10 -1.27 -2.84
CA GLN A 237 -0.96 -1.25 -3.75
C GLN A 237 -1.03 -0.05 -4.72
N LYS A 238 -2.21 0.21 -5.29
CA LYS A 238 -2.43 1.37 -6.17
C LYS A 238 -2.20 2.70 -5.45
N TYR A 239 -2.63 2.83 -4.19
CA TYR A 239 -2.35 4.03 -3.40
C TYR A 239 -0.85 4.24 -3.12
N PHE A 240 -0.08 3.19 -2.86
CA PHE A 240 1.38 3.32 -2.70
C PHE A 240 2.06 3.76 -3.99
N VAL A 241 1.60 3.24 -5.14
CA VAL A 241 2.08 3.68 -6.46
C VAL A 241 1.74 5.16 -6.71
N ILE A 242 0.48 5.56 -6.46
CA ILE A 242 0.06 6.97 -6.55
C ILE A 242 0.90 7.86 -5.63
N ALA A 243 1.21 7.40 -4.42
CA ALA A 243 2.05 8.15 -3.49
C ALA A 243 3.48 8.35 -4.02
N ALA A 244 4.08 7.30 -4.60
CA ALA A 244 5.39 7.39 -5.23
C ALA A 244 5.36 8.38 -6.41
N HIS A 245 4.28 8.35 -7.21
CA HIS A 245 4.04 9.32 -8.28
C HIS A 245 3.96 10.76 -7.77
N ALA A 246 3.06 11.02 -6.83
CA ALA A 246 2.88 12.34 -6.23
C ALA A 246 4.17 12.88 -5.60
N ALA A 247 4.93 12.04 -4.89
CA ALA A 247 6.18 12.45 -4.26
C ALA A 247 7.23 12.91 -5.28
N ARG A 248 7.39 12.18 -6.39
CA ARG A 248 8.33 12.58 -7.45
C ARG A 248 7.89 13.86 -8.17
N GLU A 249 6.60 14.05 -8.42
CA GLU A 249 6.09 15.30 -9.00
C GLU A 249 6.36 16.50 -8.08
N GLY A 250 6.35 16.28 -6.76
CA GLY A 250 6.78 17.28 -5.76
C GLY A 250 8.30 17.47 -5.66
N GLY A 251 9.11 16.63 -6.32
CA GLY A 251 10.56 16.61 -6.21
C GLY A 251 11.11 15.90 -4.97
N ASP A 252 10.27 15.20 -4.19
CA ASP A 252 10.65 14.49 -2.97
C ASP A 252 10.96 13.01 -3.27
N ARG A 253 12.16 12.77 -3.78
CA ARG A 253 12.67 11.42 -4.10
C ARG A 253 12.73 10.49 -2.87
N PRO A 254 13.22 10.93 -1.69
CA PRO A 254 13.18 10.10 -0.48
C PRO A 254 11.76 9.61 -0.14
N ARG A 255 10.76 10.48 -0.23
CA ARG A 255 9.36 10.11 0.00
C ARG A 255 8.83 9.12 -1.04
N ALA A 256 9.22 9.27 -2.30
CA ALA A 256 8.84 8.32 -3.35
C ALA A 256 9.38 6.91 -3.05
N GLY A 257 10.65 6.80 -2.66
CA GLY A 257 11.23 5.52 -2.25
C GLY A 257 10.59 4.94 -1.00
N GLU A 258 10.18 5.78 -0.03
CA GLU A 258 9.43 5.28 1.13
C GLU A 258 8.06 4.72 0.75
N ALA A 259 7.31 5.37 -0.15
CA ALA A 259 6.05 4.82 -0.65
C ALA A 259 6.24 3.44 -1.30
N LEU A 260 7.33 3.25 -2.05
CA LEU A 260 7.71 1.95 -2.62
C LEU A 260 8.10 0.93 -1.56
N SER A 261 8.81 1.34 -0.50
CA SER A 261 9.13 0.44 0.62
C SER A 261 7.85 -0.01 1.35
N ARG A 262 6.82 0.85 1.44
CA ARG A 262 5.51 0.46 1.96
C ARG A 262 4.85 -0.61 1.09
N ALA A 263 4.88 -0.44 -0.24
CA ALA A 263 4.40 -1.46 -1.17
C ALA A 263 5.19 -2.78 -1.02
N ALA A 264 6.51 -2.72 -0.92
CA ALA A 264 7.34 -3.91 -0.70
C ALA A 264 6.96 -4.64 0.59
N ARG A 265 6.75 -3.89 1.69
CA ARG A 265 6.32 -4.45 2.98
C ARG A 265 4.97 -5.15 2.87
N GLN A 266 4.03 -4.61 2.09
CA GLN A 266 2.77 -5.27 1.79
C GLN A 266 3.00 -6.61 1.06
N MET A 267 3.88 -6.63 0.06
CA MET A 267 4.19 -7.86 -0.70
C MET A 267 4.75 -8.98 0.18
N VAL A 268 5.59 -8.66 1.18
CA VAL A 268 6.06 -9.66 2.15
C VAL A 268 4.89 -10.23 2.98
N HIS A 269 3.98 -9.36 3.46
CA HIS A 269 2.77 -9.80 4.20
C HIS A 269 1.86 -10.71 3.36
N LEU A 270 1.84 -10.52 2.04
CA LEU A 270 1.05 -11.33 1.10
C LEU A 270 1.78 -12.61 0.64
N GLY A 271 2.95 -12.92 1.19
CA GLY A 271 3.72 -14.11 0.81
C GLY A 271 4.36 -14.02 -0.58
N ARG A 272 4.64 -12.80 -1.06
CA ARG A 272 5.29 -12.52 -2.36
C ARG A 272 6.66 -11.83 -2.14
N PRO A 273 7.63 -12.48 -1.48
CA PRO A 273 8.89 -11.84 -1.10
C PRO A 273 9.79 -11.48 -2.29
N ASP A 274 9.72 -12.19 -3.42
CA ASP A 274 10.49 -11.85 -4.63
C ASP A 274 10.11 -10.46 -5.17
N GLU A 275 8.80 -10.21 -5.26
CA GLU A 275 8.28 -8.90 -5.68
C GLU A 275 8.57 -7.80 -4.67
N ALA A 276 8.61 -8.14 -3.38
CA ALA A 276 9.07 -7.21 -2.35
C ALA A 276 10.52 -6.77 -2.60
N LEU A 277 11.41 -7.71 -2.91
CA LEU A 277 12.81 -7.40 -3.21
C LEU A 277 12.97 -6.55 -4.48
N ASP A 278 12.17 -6.79 -5.51
CA ASP A 278 12.19 -5.96 -6.72
C ASP A 278 11.70 -4.53 -6.44
N LEU A 279 10.64 -4.37 -5.63
CA LEU A 279 10.19 -3.05 -5.17
C LEU A 279 11.24 -2.37 -4.28
N MET A 280 11.97 -3.11 -3.45
CA MET A 280 13.04 -2.55 -2.61
C MET A 280 14.24 -2.06 -3.43
N LYS A 281 14.65 -2.78 -4.48
CA LYS A 281 15.67 -2.29 -5.43
C LYS A 281 15.22 -0.97 -6.06
N LEU A 282 13.94 -0.93 -6.45
CA LEU A 282 13.33 0.25 -7.04
C LEU A 282 13.33 1.43 -6.05
N ALA A 283 12.91 1.19 -4.80
CA ALA A 283 12.93 2.17 -3.72
C ALA A 283 14.32 2.75 -3.47
N GLN A 284 15.33 1.89 -3.37
CA GLN A 284 16.72 2.31 -3.15
C GLN A 284 17.24 3.16 -4.32
N SER A 285 17.01 2.70 -5.56
CA SER A 285 17.47 3.41 -6.75
C SER A 285 16.74 4.74 -7.00
N GLY A 286 15.45 4.81 -6.66
CA GLY A 286 14.60 5.99 -6.89
C GLY A 286 14.66 7.05 -5.79
N SER A 287 15.25 6.74 -4.63
CA SER A 287 15.39 7.70 -3.51
C SER A 287 16.46 8.76 -3.72
N GLY A 288 17.38 8.57 -4.67
CA GLY A 288 18.50 9.48 -4.94
C GLY A 288 19.59 9.47 -3.85
N ASP A 289 20.67 10.20 -4.10
CA ASP A 289 21.90 10.17 -3.28
C ASP A 289 21.73 10.81 -1.89
N ALA A 290 20.74 11.68 -1.72
CA ALA A 290 20.47 12.42 -0.49
C ALA A 290 19.71 11.62 0.58
N LEU A 291 19.54 10.30 0.41
CA LEU A 291 18.79 9.48 1.34
C LEU A 291 19.52 9.36 2.70
N GLN A 292 18.88 9.84 3.77
CA GLN A 292 19.41 9.82 5.13
C GLN A 292 19.72 8.38 5.59
N PRO A 293 20.79 8.15 6.40
CA PRO A 293 21.16 6.82 6.89
C PRO A 293 20.00 6.09 7.59
N ARG A 294 19.21 6.80 8.39
CA ARG A 294 18.03 6.24 9.06
C ARG A 294 16.99 5.67 8.09
N THR A 295 16.78 6.31 6.94
CA THR A 295 15.84 5.81 5.93
C THR A 295 16.40 4.57 5.23
N LYS A 296 17.71 4.56 4.94
CA LYS A 296 18.39 3.35 4.42
C LYS A 296 18.29 2.18 5.40
N ALA A 297 18.47 2.43 6.69
CA ALA A 297 18.29 1.43 7.74
C ALA A 297 16.87 0.83 7.69
N MET A 298 15.83 1.68 7.65
CA MET A 298 14.44 1.23 7.52
C MET A 298 14.24 0.36 6.27
N PHE A 299 14.79 0.75 5.12
CA PHE A 299 14.69 -0.04 3.88
C PHE A 299 15.32 -1.42 4.03
N HIS A 300 16.52 -1.52 4.61
CA HIS A 300 17.17 -2.79 4.85
C HIS A 300 16.39 -3.69 5.81
N THR A 301 15.64 -3.14 6.78
CA THR A 301 14.78 -4.00 7.62
C THR A 301 13.66 -4.70 6.83
N ILE A 302 13.13 -4.06 5.78
CA ILE A 302 12.09 -4.63 4.92
C ILE A 302 12.71 -5.67 3.98
N GLU A 303 13.88 -5.36 3.42
CA GLU A 303 14.64 -6.29 2.58
C GLU A 303 15.04 -7.56 3.36
N ALA A 304 15.55 -7.39 4.58
CA ALA A 304 15.88 -8.48 5.49
C ALA A 304 14.66 -9.34 5.83
N TRP A 305 13.48 -8.74 6.04
CA TRP A 305 12.25 -9.48 6.26
C TRP A 305 11.84 -10.30 5.03
N ALA A 306 11.94 -9.72 3.82
CA ALA A 306 11.68 -10.45 2.59
C ALA A 306 12.66 -11.64 2.41
N GLN A 307 13.95 -11.44 2.69
CA GLN A 307 14.96 -12.50 2.67
C GLN A 307 14.66 -13.60 3.71
N ALA A 308 14.18 -13.24 4.91
CA ALA A 308 13.76 -14.19 5.93
C ALA A 308 12.59 -15.07 5.45
N SER A 309 11.57 -14.47 4.82
CA SER A 309 10.44 -15.20 4.22
C SER A 309 10.83 -16.19 3.13
N MET A 310 12.05 -16.07 2.58
CA MET A 310 12.61 -17.00 1.60
C MET A 310 13.57 -18.03 2.23
N GLY A 311 13.73 -18.05 3.56
CA GLY A 311 14.71 -18.90 4.24
C GLY A 311 16.17 -18.48 4.03
N LYS A 312 16.45 -17.28 3.49
CA LYS A 312 17.81 -16.81 3.18
C LYS A 312 18.51 -16.24 4.43
N GLY A 313 18.70 -17.07 5.45
CA GLY A 313 19.16 -16.63 6.79
C GLY A 313 20.49 -15.87 6.81
N GLN A 314 21.49 -16.30 6.04
CA GLN A 314 22.78 -15.59 5.97
C GLN A 314 22.68 -14.23 5.27
N ALA A 315 21.83 -14.10 4.23
CA ALA A 315 21.60 -12.81 3.59
C ALA A 315 20.88 -11.87 4.55
N MET A 316 19.82 -12.36 5.21
CA MET A 316 19.04 -11.60 6.18
C MET A 316 19.90 -11.04 7.30
N ARG A 317 20.77 -11.86 7.92
CA ARG A 317 21.67 -11.42 9.00
C ARG A 317 22.62 -10.31 8.55
N ARG A 318 23.19 -10.41 7.34
CA ARG A 318 24.05 -9.36 6.77
C ARG A 318 23.28 -8.06 6.54
N THR A 319 22.10 -8.14 5.93
CA THR A 319 21.27 -6.97 5.65
C THR A 319 20.76 -6.30 6.94
N LEU A 320 20.44 -7.08 7.99
CA LEU A 320 20.13 -6.50 9.31
C LEU A 320 21.34 -5.82 9.95
N GLY A 321 22.53 -6.40 9.86
CA GLY A 321 23.76 -5.76 10.36
C GLY A 321 24.01 -4.40 9.67
N GLN A 322 23.82 -4.33 8.35
CA GLN A 322 23.89 -3.07 7.61
C GLN A 322 22.83 -2.06 8.09
N ALA A 323 21.62 -2.52 8.41
CA ALA A 323 20.58 -1.66 8.97
C ALA A 323 20.97 -1.09 10.33
N GLU A 324 21.55 -1.91 11.23
CA GLU A 324 22.05 -1.48 12.53
C GLU A 324 23.17 -0.45 12.39
N ASP A 325 24.17 -0.72 11.54
CA ASP A 325 25.30 0.19 11.29
C ASP A 325 24.81 1.55 10.78
N LEU A 326 23.88 1.54 9.80
CA LEU A 326 23.29 2.76 9.26
C LEU A 326 22.47 3.52 10.31
N PHE A 327 21.71 2.82 11.14
CA PHE A 327 20.91 3.43 12.19
C PHE A 327 21.80 4.12 13.24
N VAL A 328 22.89 3.48 13.65
CA VAL A 328 23.86 4.04 14.60
C VAL A 328 24.65 5.20 13.97
N SER A 329 24.92 5.14 12.68
CA SER A 329 25.65 6.21 11.97
C SER A 329 24.87 7.53 11.85
N ASP A 330 23.55 7.49 12.05
CA ASP A 330 22.71 8.68 11.99
C ASP A 330 22.90 9.55 13.23
N ARG A 331 23.65 10.63 13.07
CA ARG A 331 24.00 11.55 14.16
C ARG A 331 22.88 12.52 14.54
N GLY A 332 21.74 12.50 13.84
CA GLY A 332 20.64 13.43 14.08
C GLY A 332 21.01 14.89 13.77
N GLU A 333 22.05 15.11 12.96
CA GLU A 333 22.50 16.45 12.54
C GLU A 333 21.51 17.10 11.57
N ALA A 334 20.73 16.29 10.86
CA ALA A 334 19.61 16.74 10.03
C ALA A 334 18.29 16.52 10.78
N GLU A 335 17.35 17.46 10.62
CA GLU A 335 16.00 17.28 11.13
C GLU A 335 15.38 16.03 10.48
N PRO A 336 14.80 15.10 11.28
CA PRO A 336 14.16 13.91 10.73
C PRO A 336 13.02 14.31 9.81
N LEU A 337 12.94 13.67 8.65
CA LEU A 337 11.79 13.83 7.76
C LEU A 337 10.49 13.54 8.54
N ASP A 338 9.43 14.31 8.31
CA ASP A 338 8.19 14.24 9.11
C ASP A 338 7.60 12.83 9.21
N TRP A 339 7.72 12.06 8.13
CA TRP A 339 7.25 10.67 8.08
C TRP A 339 8.22 9.65 8.70
N MET A 340 9.50 10.02 8.91
CA MET A 340 10.52 9.22 9.59
C MET A 340 10.55 9.42 11.10
N GLN A 341 9.90 10.46 11.64
CA GLN A 341 9.85 10.70 13.10
C GLN A 341 9.38 9.48 13.90
N THR A 342 8.59 8.62 13.27
CA THR A 342 8.09 7.39 13.89
C THR A 342 9.11 6.27 13.97
N PHE A 343 10.10 6.18 13.08
CA PHE A 343 11.07 5.07 13.05
C PHE A 343 12.21 5.32 14.04
N LYS A 344 12.08 4.69 15.21
CA LYS A 344 13.00 4.80 16.34
C LYS A 344 13.55 3.43 16.73
N ASP A 345 14.33 3.36 17.81
CA ASP A 345 14.91 2.13 18.33
C ASP A 345 13.86 1.01 18.49
N GLU A 346 12.67 1.32 19.01
CA GLU A 346 11.59 0.35 19.17
C GLU A 346 11.04 -0.21 17.85
N ASP A 347 11.18 0.51 16.73
CA ASP A 347 10.74 0.06 15.42
C ASP A 347 11.83 -0.76 14.72
N LEU A 348 13.10 -0.37 14.88
CA LEU A 348 14.23 -1.18 14.43
C LEU A 348 14.18 -2.55 15.12
N TYR A 349 14.12 -2.58 16.45
CA TYR A 349 14.03 -3.83 17.22
C TYR A 349 12.78 -4.64 16.86
N GLY A 350 11.62 -3.98 16.68
CA GLY A 350 10.40 -4.66 16.26
C GLY A 350 10.53 -5.32 14.89
N MET A 351 11.20 -4.67 13.94
CA MET A 351 11.45 -5.23 12.61
C MET A 351 12.49 -6.35 12.63
N GLN A 352 13.52 -6.26 13.47
CA GLN A 352 14.50 -7.35 13.66
C GLN A 352 13.84 -8.58 14.28
N ALA A 353 13.02 -8.38 15.32
CA ALA A 353 12.23 -9.44 15.93
C ALA A 353 11.35 -10.14 14.88
N LEU A 354 10.69 -9.35 14.03
CA LEU A 354 9.86 -9.87 12.94
C LEU A 354 10.67 -10.68 11.91
N ALA A 355 11.83 -10.18 11.48
CA ALA A 355 12.68 -10.88 10.52
C ALA A 355 13.20 -12.20 11.10
N TYR A 356 13.71 -12.21 12.34
CA TYR A 356 14.17 -13.44 13.00
C TYR A 356 13.02 -14.41 13.27
N ARG A 357 11.84 -13.94 13.70
CA ARG A 357 10.65 -14.78 13.87
C ARG A 357 10.28 -15.47 12.57
N THR A 358 10.31 -14.72 11.47
CA THR A 358 9.99 -15.25 10.14
C THR A 358 11.04 -16.28 9.70
N LEU A 359 12.33 -16.02 9.96
CA LEU A 359 13.40 -16.99 9.67
C LEU A 359 13.26 -18.26 10.51
N ALA A 360 12.72 -18.16 11.73
CA ALA A 360 12.57 -19.29 12.63
C ALA A 360 11.64 -20.41 12.11
N GLU A 361 10.83 -20.12 11.08
CA GLU A 361 10.07 -21.14 10.35
C GLU A 361 10.96 -22.07 9.51
N PHE A 362 12.17 -21.61 9.15
CA PHE A 362 13.19 -22.36 8.38
C PHE A 362 14.39 -22.79 9.23
N ASP A 363 14.73 -22.01 10.25
CA ASP A 363 15.91 -22.16 11.12
C ASP A 363 15.50 -21.88 12.58
N PRO A 364 15.02 -22.88 13.33
CA PRO A 364 14.48 -22.70 14.69
C PRO A 364 15.42 -21.97 15.67
N ASP A 365 16.73 -22.05 15.47
CA ASP A 365 17.73 -21.33 16.29
C ASP A 365 17.58 -19.80 16.21
N ALA A 366 16.93 -19.30 15.15
CA ALA A 366 16.59 -17.88 15.00
C ALA A 366 15.54 -17.40 16.03
N ALA A 367 14.78 -18.31 16.66
CA ALA A 367 13.73 -17.96 17.62
C ALA A 367 14.29 -17.21 18.84
N ALA A 368 15.47 -17.59 19.35
CA ALA A 368 16.11 -16.91 20.47
C ALA A 368 16.44 -15.44 20.15
N HIS A 369 16.89 -15.16 18.92
CA HIS A 369 17.14 -13.80 18.46
C HIS A 369 15.83 -13.01 18.33
N ALA A 370 14.77 -13.66 17.82
CA ALA A 370 13.45 -13.04 17.72
C ALA A 370 12.92 -12.61 19.10
N GLN A 371 13.06 -13.46 20.12
CA GLN A 371 12.67 -13.16 21.50
C GLN A 371 13.48 -11.97 22.05
N HIS A 372 14.81 -12.01 21.91
CA HIS A 372 15.71 -10.93 22.37
C HIS A 372 15.32 -9.56 21.82
N TYR A 373 15.13 -9.46 20.50
CA TYR A 373 14.75 -8.19 19.87
C TYR A 373 13.31 -7.79 20.18
N ALA A 374 12.37 -8.74 20.30
CA ALA A 374 10.99 -8.44 20.71
C ALA A 374 10.95 -7.87 22.13
N GLN A 375 11.76 -8.41 23.05
CA GLN A 375 11.86 -7.91 24.41
C GLN A 375 12.39 -6.47 24.46
N LYS A 376 13.42 -6.16 23.66
CA LYS A 376 13.93 -4.79 23.53
C LYS A 376 12.87 -3.82 22.99
N ALA A 377 12.14 -4.22 21.95
CA ALA A 377 11.08 -3.40 21.38
C ALA A 377 9.97 -3.11 22.41
N LEU A 378 9.52 -4.14 23.13
CA LEU A 378 8.51 -4.01 24.19
C LEU A 378 8.97 -3.10 25.34
N ALA A 379 10.23 -3.21 25.75
CA ALA A 379 10.79 -2.40 26.84
C ALA A 379 10.81 -0.89 26.51
N LEU A 380 10.96 -0.53 25.24
CA LEU A 380 11.02 0.85 24.78
C LEU A 380 9.64 1.44 24.43
N ARG A 381 8.61 0.60 24.26
CA ARG A 381 7.26 1.06 23.91
C ARG A 381 6.48 1.47 25.15
N ILE A 382 6.78 2.66 25.64
CA ILE A 382 6.18 3.17 26.88
C ILE A 382 4.74 3.66 26.61
N ASP A 383 4.44 4.48 25.60
CA ASP A 383 3.06 4.97 25.35
C ASP A 383 2.69 5.22 23.86
N GLY A 384 1.39 5.15 23.53
CA GLY A 384 0.79 5.69 22.29
C GLY A 384 0.87 4.84 21.01
N ARG A 385 1.31 3.57 21.08
CA ARG A 385 1.53 2.69 19.91
C ARG A 385 0.92 1.29 20.08
N GLU A 386 -0.36 1.23 20.43
CA GLU A 386 -1.07 -0.01 20.76
C GLU A 386 -1.01 -1.07 19.65
N ARG A 387 -1.17 -0.67 18.38
CA ARG A 387 -1.06 -1.60 17.24
C ARG A 387 0.30 -2.26 17.15
N SER A 388 1.36 -1.47 17.33
CA SER A 388 2.72 -1.99 17.23
C SER A 388 3.01 -2.92 18.43
N LYS A 389 2.59 -2.57 19.66
CA LYS A 389 2.68 -3.46 20.84
C LYS A 389 2.03 -4.83 20.60
N ILE A 390 0.85 -4.87 19.96
CA ILE A 390 0.20 -6.13 19.56
C ILE A 390 1.10 -6.96 18.64
N PHE A 391 1.73 -6.33 17.64
CA PHE A 391 2.64 -7.05 16.74
C PHE A 391 3.86 -7.62 17.46
N ASP A 392 4.41 -6.90 18.44
CA ASP A 392 5.54 -7.40 19.23
C ASP A 392 5.12 -8.58 20.12
N HIS A 393 3.98 -8.49 20.80
CA HIS A 393 3.44 -9.61 21.60
C HIS A 393 3.19 -10.85 20.75
N LEU A 394 2.61 -10.70 19.56
CA LEU A 394 2.38 -11.82 18.64
C LEU A 394 3.69 -12.40 18.10
N SER A 395 4.70 -11.55 17.83
CA SER A 395 6.01 -11.99 17.38
C SER A 395 6.75 -12.75 18.48
N MET A 396 6.69 -12.26 19.71
CA MET A 396 7.21 -12.93 20.90
C MET A 396 6.52 -14.28 21.14
N ALA A 397 5.19 -14.31 21.16
CA ALA A 397 4.44 -15.55 21.34
C ALA A 397 4.78 -16.60 20.27
N SER A 398 4.87 -16.18 19.00
CA SER A 398 5.29 -17.06 17.90
C SER A 398 6.70 -17.62 18.13
N ALA A 399 7.65 -16.75 18.53
CA ALA A 399 9.02 -17.17 18.79
C ALA A 399 9.14 -18.13 19.99
N CYS A 400 8.36 -17.92 21.06
CA CYS A 400 8.30 -18.85 22.19
C CYS A 400 7.72 -20.22 21.78
N PHE A 401 6.66 -20.27 20.97
CA PHE A 401 6.13 -21.56 20.46
C PHE A 401 7.14 -22.31 19.58
N ILE A 402 7.90 -21.60 18.74
CA ILE A 402 8.95 -22.22 17.89
C ILE A 402 10.13 -22.71 18.75
N ALA A 403 10.42 -22.04 19.86
CA ALA A 403 11.50 -22.39 20.78
C ALA A 403 11.11 -23.43 21.86
N ASP A 404 9.96 -24.11 21.72
CA ASP A 404 9.46 -25.10 22.68
C ASP A 404 9.22 -24.54 24.12
N ASP A 405 8.80 -23.27 24.22
CA ASP A 405 8.33 -22.64 25.46
C ASP A 405 6.84 -22.22 25.36
N PRO A 406 5.90 -23.20 25.39
CA PRO A 406 4.48 -22.92 25.23
C PRO A 406 3.88 -22.12 26.40
N GLU A 407 4.46 -22.20 27.61
CA GLU A 407 3.94 -21.48 28.78
C GLU A 407 4.16 -19.97 28.65
N GLN A 408 5.39 -19.56 28.31
CA GLN A 408 5.68 -18.16 28.05
C GLN A 408 4.94 -17.66 26.80
N ALA A 409 4.85 -18.49 25.76
CA ALA A 409 4.12 -18.17 24.54
C ALA A 409 2.65 -17.83 24.83
N ALA A 410 1.99 -18.61 25.68
CA ALA A 410 0.60 -18.39 26.05
C ALA A 410 0.38 -17.06 26.80
N GLY A 411 1.33 -16.66 27.65
CA GLY A 411 1.29 -15.36 28.32
C GLY A 411 1.25 -14.20 27.33
N TYR A 412 2.18 -14.19 26.38
CA TYR A 412 2.23 -13.14 25.34
C TYR A 412 1.04 -13.19 24.37
N ALA A 413 0.55 -14.39 24.02
CA ALA A 413 -0.64 -14.53 23.19
C ALA A 413 -1.88 -13.90 23.85
N ARG A 414 -2.06 -14.08 25.17
CA ARG A 414 -3.16 -13.45 25.92
C ARG A 414 -3.02 -11.93 26.00
N LEU A 415 -1.81 -11.41 26.20
CA LEU A 415 -1.55 -9.98 26.16
C LEU A 415 -1.90 -9.38 24.79
N ALA A 416 -1.59 -10.08 23.69
CA ALA A 416 -2.00 -9.67 22.36
C ALA A 416 -3.53 -9.69 22.20
N LEU A 417 -4.22 -10.75 22.62
CA LEU A 417 -5.67 -10.88 22.54
C LEU A 417 -6.41 -9.77 23.29
N MET A 418 -5.98 -9.46 24.53
CA MET A 418 -6.57 -8.39 25.33
C MET A 418 -6.46 -7.03 24.63
N ALA A 419 -5.30 -6.74 24.03
CA ALA A 419 -5.08 -5.49 23.31
C ALA A 419 -5.79 -5.45 21.94
N MET A 420 -6.07 -6.59 21.31
CA MET A 420 -6.75 -6.64 20.01
C MET A 420 -8.22 -6.23 20.06
N GLY A 421 -8.89 -6.33 21.21
CA GLY A 421 -10.31 -5.96 21.36
C GLY A 421 -10.62 -4.48 21.06
N SER A 422 -9.63 -3.60 21.10
CA SER A 422 -9.75 -2.17 20.79
C SER A 422 -9.24 -1.77 19.40
N ASN A 423 -8.71 -2.72 18.62
CA ASN A 423 -8.05 -2.49 17.33
C ASN A 423 -8.85 -3.11 16.17
N SER A 424 -8.99 -2.35 15.08
CA SER A 424 -9.77 -2.74 13.90
C SER A 424 -8.95 -3.35 12.74
N SER A 425 -7.62 -3.42 12.86
CA SER A 425 -6.75 -3.88 11.76
C SER A 425 -6.89 -5.40 11.49
N ARG A 426 -7.13 -5.79 10.24
CA ARG A 426 -7.14 -7.19 9.78
C ARG A 426 -5.77 -7.86 9.94
N ARG A 427 -4.68 -7.11 9.90
CA ARG A 427 -3.31 -7.67 9.97
C ARG A 427 -2.95 -8.25 11.33
N THR A 428 -3.49 -7.68 12.41
CA THR A 428 -3.33 -8.29 13.74
C THR A 428 -4.02 -9.64 13.79
N TRP A 429 -5.21 -9.75 13.19
CA TRP A 429 -5.93 -11.01 13.06
C TRP A 429 -5.20 -12.03 12.17
N ASP A 430 -4.60 -11.61 11.05
CA ASP A 430 -3.82 -12.51 10.19
C ASP A 430 -2.61 -13.08 10.94
N ARG A 431 -1.86 -12.24 11.66
CA ARG A 431 -0.72 -12.67 12.50
C ARG A 431 -1.15 -13.55 13.67
N LEU A 432 -2.30 -13.28 14.28
CA LEU A 432 -2.88 -14.16 15.29
C LEU A 432 -3.23 -15.53 14.72
N ARG A 433 -3.75 -15.61 13.49
CA ARG A 433 -4.02 -16.89 12.82
C ARG A 433 -2.74 -17.66 12.50
N GLU A 434 -1.67 -17.00 12.10
CA GLU A 434 -0.37 -17.64 11.92
C GLU A 434 0.15 -18.20 13.25
N MET A 435 0.15 -17.38 14.30
CA MET A 435 0.55 -17.82 15.64
C MET A 435 -0.31 -18.98 16.15
N TYR A 436 -1.62 -18.94 15.90
CA TYR A 436 -2.55 -20.01 16.26
C TYR A 436 -2.17 -21.36 15.63
N ARG A 437 -1.60 -21.38 14.42
CA ARG A 437 -1.13 -22.63 13.80
C ARG A 437 0.00 -23.28 14.59
N LEU A 438 0.90 -22.48 15.17
CA LEU A 438 2.01 -22.98 15.99
C LEU A 438 1.53 -23.67 17.28
N THR A 439 0.35 -23.30 17.78
CA THR A 439 -0.24 -23.93 18.97
C THR A 439 -0.74 -25.37 18.74
N ALA A 440 -0.77 -25.85 17.48
CA ALA A 440 -1.30 -27.17 17.14
C ALA A 440 -0.50 -28.31 17.77
N GLU A 441 0.82 -28.18 17.84
CA GLU A 441 1.72 -29.16 18.44
C GLU A 441 1.48 -29.34 19.95
N TYR A 442 1.06 -28.26 20.61
CA TYR A 442 0.81 -28.22 22.05
C TYR A 442 -0.68 -28.38 22.41
N ALA A 443 -1.54 -28.80 21.47
CA ALA A 443 -2.98 -28.79 21.68
C ALA A 443 -3.47 -29.71 22.83
N THR A 444 -2.66 -30.68 23.25
CA THR A 444 -2.94 -31.56 24.39
C THR A 444 -2.58 -30.94 25.75
N TYR A 445 -1.80 -29.86 25.78
CA TYR A 445 -1.47 -29.15 27.02
C TYR A 445 -2.67 -28.32 27.47
N PRO A 446 -3.20 -28.51 28.70
CA PRO A 446 -4.43 -27.85 29.15
C PRO A 446 -4.44 -26.33 28.97
N LYS A 447 -3.36 -25.64 29.36
CA LYS A 447 -3.22 -24.19 29.22
C LYS A 447 -3.28 -23.72 27.76
N ILE A 448 -2.79 -24.53 26.82
CA ILE A 448 -2.80 -24.20 25.38
C ILE A 448 -4.14 -24.57 24.76
N HIS A 449 -4.79 -25.64 25.21
CA HIS A 449 -6.15 -25.94 24.82
C HIS A 449 -7.09 -24.77 25.15
N GLU A 450 -7.03 -24.25 26.38
CA GLU A 450 -7.79 -23.06 26.81
C GLU A 450 -7.47 -21.84 25.94
N LEU A 451 -6.18 -21.55 25.71
CA LEU A 451 -5.76 -20.46 24.84
C LEU A 451 -6.34 -20.61 23.42
N ARG A 452 -6.36 -21.83 22.88
CA ARG A 452 -6.91 -22.10 21.55
C ARG A 452 -8.41 -21.82 21.51
N GLU A 453 -9.16 -22.14 22.56
CA GLU A 453 -10.57 -21.80 22.69
C GLU A 453 -10.77 -20.28 22.79
N GLU A 454 -9.99 -19.59 23.61
CA GLU A 454 -10.00 -18.12 23.73
C GLU A 454 -9.78 -17.45 22.36
N ILE A 455 -8.76 -17.89 21.61
CA ILE A 455 -8.46 -17.37 20.27
C ILE A 455 -9.61 -17.67 19.30
N GLN A 456 -10.19 -18.87 19.35
CA GLN A 456 -11.30 -19.24 18.47
C GLN A 456 -12.54 -18.39 18.72
N LEU A 457 -12.85 -18.10 19.98
CA LEU A 457 -13.96 -17.23 20.38
C LEU A 457 -13.73 -15.77 19.94
N ALA A 458 -12.48 -15.30 19.98
CA ALA A 458 -12.13 -13.94 19.57
C ALA A 458 -12.07 -13.74 18.05
N LEU A 459 -11.74 -14.78 17.27
CA LEU A 459 -11.50 -14.67 15.83
C LEU A 459 -12.78 -14.34 15.04
N PRO A 460 -12.79 -13.24 14.25
CA PRO A 460 -13.93 -12.93 13.39
C PRO A 460 -14.15 -14.04 12.34
N GLY A 461 -15.28 -14.74 12.42
CA GLY A 461 -15.78 -15.60 11.34
C GLY A 461 -15.39 -17.08 11.33
N MET A 462 -14.79 -17.64 12.40
CA MET A 462 -14.80 -19.10 12.54
C MET A 462 -16.19 -19.55 12.98
N LYS A 463 -17.06 -19.86 12.00
CA LYS A 463 -18.24 -20.68 12.30
C LYS A 463 -17.74 -22.00 12.87
N VAL A 464 -17.98 -22.21 14.16
CA VAL A 464 -17.93 -23.54 14.78
C VAL A 464 -18.80 -24.44 13.92
N ARG A 465 -18.20 -25.37 13.17
CA ARG A 465 -18.95 -26.49 12.60
C ARG A 465 -19.39 -27.33 13.79
N SER A 466 -20.61 -27.10 14.28
CA SER A 466 -21.23 -28.03 15.22
C SER A 466 -21.31 -29.38 14.53
N ALA A 467 -20.65 -30.37 15.13
CA ALA A 467 -20.79 -31.77 14.76
C ALA A 467 -22.27 -32.17 14.87
N GLY A 468 -22.72 -32.96 13.89
CA GLY A 468 -24.12 -33.16 13.57
C GLY A 468 -24.99 -33.77 14.66
N ALA A 469 -26.25 -33.35 14.69
CA ALA A 469 -27.35 -34.18 15.16
C ALA A 469 -27.87 -34.97 13.94
N ALA A 470 -27.78 -36.29 14.01
CA ALA A 470 -28.39 -37.20 13.05
C ALA A 470 -29.93 -37.10 13.13
N PRO A 471 -30.67 -37.14 12.00
CA PRO A 471 -32.11 -37.27 12.05
C PRO A 471 -32.49 -38.72 12.36
N ALA A 472 -33.46 -38.86 13.26
CA ALA A 472 -34.20 -40.10 13.51
C ALA A 472 -35.16 -40.42 12.36
#